data_AF-A0AB34Q0X4-F1
#
_entry.id   AF-A0AB34Q0X4-F1
#
_cell.length_a   1.000
_cell.length_b   1.000
_cell.length_c   1.000
_cell.angle_alpha   90.00
_cell.angle_beta   90.00
_cell.angle_gamma   90.00
#
_symmetry.space_group_name_H-M   'P 1'
#
loop_
_entity.id
_entity.type
_entity.pdbx_description
1 polymer ?
#
loop_
_entity_poly.entity_id
_entity_poly.type
_entity_poly.pdbx_seq_one_letter_code
_entity_poly.pdbx_strand_id
1 'polypeptide(L)'
;MSNTKDNANDIDASSFASILAGVQKMREDTGSIPSQDPTLAEVNHDTQPNASSLNAIQPPAPVPAPPPQTHTNVTNEKYQKATLNESTAKPIPPKRNNNSVKPSTKRTQTSGPSDILVSRSQEGNPLLSTPIMQATPWSFDKSLLSDYYINPKFQIIFLTLKYHKLHPEHIWNRWKKLNQGSSTVHTRGDDALRVLLVVVDVDSHQDLLRKLSDFCIKHDLSLVLAWSYEEAANYIALCKQLDKAPLKGRKIIEGTKGSDYNSSVVKAFTGIKSVNKTDVSNLLANCKSVKEIVLQSCQNDNDDGIGLASIPGLGAKKLENLKKVFSEPFISNKDYDT
;
A
#
# COMPACT_ATOMS: atom_id res chain seq x y z
N MET A 1 31.97 67.05 -12.50
CA MET A 1 32.03 66.38 -11.18
C MET A 1 30.62 66.27 -10.66
N SER A 2 30.10 65.19 -10.07
CA SER A 2 30.55 63.79 -9.93
C SER A 2 29.34 63.00 -9.35
N ASN A 3 29.07 61.72 -9.64
CA ASN A 3 29.74 60.72 -10.50
C ASN A 3 28.69 59.67 -10.98
N THR A 4 29.00 58.84 -11.99
CA THR A 4 28.18 57.66 -12.37
C THR A 4 28.99 56.38 -12.17
N LYS A 5 28.54 55.52 -11.25
CA LYS A 5 29.07 54.15 -11.05
C LYS A 5 27.99 53.25 -10.44
N ASP A 6 27.20 52.59 -11.29
CA ASP A 6 26.45 51.41 -10.89
C ASP A 6 27.42 50.21 -10.88
N ASN A 7 27.55 49.54 -9.73
CA ASN A 7 28.38 48.34 -9.62
C ASN A 7 27.61 47.12 -10.13
N ALA A 8 28.17 46.42 -11.11
CA ALA A 8 27.77 45.06 -11.42
C ALA A 8 28.29 44.06 -10.36
N ASN A 9 27.63 42.90 -10.29
CA ASN A 9 27.87 41.74 -9.40
C ASN A 9 27.03 41.69 -8.12
N ASP A 10 25.72 41.50 -8.28
CA ASP A 10 24.96 40.67 -7.36
C ASP A 10 24.77 39.30 -8.02
N ILE A 11 25.44 38.26 -7.51
CA ILE A 11 25.49 36.93 -8.14
C ILE A 11 24.57 36.00 -7.34
N ASP A 12 23.37 35.77 -7.87
CA ASP A 12 22.39 34.87 -7.29
C ASP A 12 23.00 33.45 -7.13
N ALA A 13 23.07 33.01 -5.87
CA ALA A 13 23.62 31.70 -5.49
C ALA A 13 22.78 30.52 -6.00
N SER A 14 21.56 30.75 -6.49
CA SER A 14 20.70 29.75 -7.12
C SER A 14 20.91 29.61 -8.64
N SER A 15 21.65 30.53 -9.27
CA SER A 15 21.83 30.50 -10.74
C SER A 15 22.69 29.33 -11.21
N PHE A 16 22.21 28.64 -12.26
CA PHE A 16 22.81 27.43 -12.83
C PHE A 16 24.28 27.62 -13.29
N ALA A 17 24.64 28.84 -13.73
CA ALA A 17 26.01 29.20 -14.09
C ALA A 17 26.96 29.19 -12.88
N SER A 18 26.51 29.66 -11.71
CA SER A 18 27.27 29.66 -10.46
C SER A 18 27.58 28.23 -10.01
N ILE A 19 26.61 27.32 -10.18
CA ILE A 19 26.76 25.89 -9.87
C ILE A 19 27.79 25.24 -10.80
N LEU A 20 27.71 25.50 -12.12
CA LEU A 20 28.68 25.02 -13.11
C LEU A 20 30.11 25.49 -12.82
N ALA A 21 30.29 26.77 -12.46
CA ALA A 21 31.60 27.31 -12.09
C ALA A 21 32.17 26.65 -10.82
N GLY A 22 31.34 26.40 -9.81
CA GLY A 22 31.75 25.68 -8.59
C GLY A 22 32.18 24.24 -8.85
N VAL A 23 31.43 23.50 -9.67
CA VAL A 23 31.75 22.10 -10.05
C VAL A 23 33.02 22.02 -10.91
N GLN A 24 33.27 23.00 -11.78
CA GLN A 24 34.51 23.07 -12.55
C GLN A 24 35.72 23.24 -11.62
N LYS A 25 35.67 24.21 -10.68
CA LYS A 25 36.76 24.48 -9.75
C LYS A 25 37.11 23.26 -8.87
N MET A 26 36.11 22.52 -8.40
CA MET A 26 36.34 21.30 -7.60
C MET A 26 37.09 20.18 -8.35
N ARG A 27 37.12 20.19 -9.70
CA ARG A 27 37.93 19.24 -10.48
C ARG A 27 39.39 19.68 -10.63
N GLU A 28 39.65 20.97 -10.53
CA GLU A 28 40.99 21.54 -10.65
C GLU A 28 41.77 21.38 -9.33
N ASP A 29 41.11 21.59 -8.18
CA ASP A 29 41.71 21.41 -6.85
C ASP A 29 42.07 19.93 -6.51
N THR A 30 41.56 18.94 -7.25
CA THR A 30 41.93 17.51 -7.10
C THR A 30 43.15 17.08 -7.94
N GLY A 31 43.84 18.02 -8.59
CA GLY A 31 44.72 17.75 -9.74
C GLY A 31 46.24 17.77 -9.55
N SER A 32 46.83 18.09 -8.38
CA SER A 32 48.31 18.08 -8.22
C SER A 32 48.88 18.26 -6.79
N ILE A 33 49.58 17.25 -6.27
CA ILE A 33 50.74 17.37 -5.32
C ILE A 33 51.76 16.24 -5.67
N PRO A 34 53.10 16.46 -5.61
CA PRO A 34 54.10 15.51 -6.13
C PRO A 34 54.89 14.71 -5.06
N SER A 35 55.72 13.77 -5.52
CA SER A 35 56.45 12.73 -4.76
C SER A 35 57.74 13.19 -4.05
N GLN A 36 58.14 12.44 -3.01
CA GLN A 36 59.54 12.30 -2.55
C GLN A 36 59.80 10.86 -2.02
N ASP A 37 60.98 10.30 -2.32
CA ASP A 37 61.51 9.02 -1.79
C ASP A 37 62.21 9.21 -0.43
N PRO A 38 62.46 8.12 0.34
CA PRO A 38 63.79 7.49 0.27
C PRO A 38 63.79 5.94 0.29
N THR A 39 64.94 5.35 -0.07
CA THR A 39 65.17 3.90 -0.23
C THR A 39 65.78 3.21 1.00
N LEU A 40 65.61 1.87 1.11
CA LEU A 40 66.63 0.87 1.50
C LEU A 40 66.08 -0.59 1.35
N ALA A 41 66.97 -1.60 1.34
CA ALA A 41 66.70 -3.03 1.03
C ALA A 41 66.18 -3.87 2.25
N GLU A 42 65.88 -5.19 2.27
CA GLU A 42 66.30 -6.45 1.60
C GLU A 42 65.18 -7.56 1.75
N VAL A 43 65.14 -8.82 1.21
CA VAL A 43 65.72 -9.63 0.09
C VAL A 43 64.96 -11.00 -0.02
N ASN A 44 64.79 -11.58 -1.24
CA ASN A 44 64.38 -12.98 -1.60
C ASN A 44 62.97 -13.52 -1.19
N HIS A 45 62.37 -14.57 -1.80
CA HIS A 45 62.84 -15.58 -2.79
C HIS A 45 61.70 -16.03 -3.77
N ASP A 46 62.10 -16.73 -4.84
CA ASP A 46 61.40 -17.44 -5.96
C ASP A 46 60.02 -18.14 -5.74
N THR A 47 59.26 -18.60 -6.76
CA THR A 47 59.62 -19.05 -8.14
C THR A 47 58.49 -18.91 -9.18
N GLN A 48 58.82 -18.88 -10.47
CA GLN A 48 57.94 -19.09 -11.66
C GLN A 48 58.29 -20.47 -12.32
N PRO A 49 57.93 -20.87 -13.57
CA PRO A 49 57.18 -20.20 -14.67
C PRO A 49 56.07 -21.03 -15.35
N ASN A 50 55.22 -20.40 -16.18
CA ASN A 50 55.22 -20.60 -17.65
C ASN A 50 54.31 -19.58 -18.38
N ALA A 51 54.48 -19.42 -19.69
CA ALA A 51 53.84 -18.34 -20.48
C ALA A 51 53.46 -18.75 -21.92
N SER A 52 52.54 -18.01 -22.57
CA SER A 52 52.42 -17.94 -24.04
C SER A 52 51.57 -16.75 -24.57
N SER A 53 52.12 -16.08 -25.60
CA SER A 53 51.47 -15.33 -26.71
C SER A 53 50.39 -14.25 -26.46
N LEU A 54 50.87 -13.02 -26.50
CA LEU A 54 50.30 -11.76 -27.03
C LEU A 54 49.17 -11.86 -28.10
N ASN A 55 48.17 -10.96 -28.04
CA ASN A 55 48.04 -9.86 -29.02
C ASN A 55 47.00 -8.77 -28.63
N ALA A 56 47.05 -7.60 -29.28
CA ALA A 56 46.28 -6.40 -28.92
C ALA A 56 44.97 -6.21 -29.72
N ILE A 57 44.06 -5.37 -29.20
CA ILE A 57 42.79 -4.98 -29.85
C ILE A 57 42.72 -3.44 -29.93
N GLN A 58 42.39 -2.91 -31.11
CA GLN A 58 42.09 -1.49 -31.34
C GLN A 58 40.58 -1.21 -31.25
N PRO A 59 40.15 -0.01 -30.80
CA PRO A 59 38.75 0.40 -30.84
C PRO A 59 38.31 0.80 -32.26
N PRO A 60 37.12 0.40 -32.74
CA PRO A 60 36.60 0.78 -34.06
C PRO A 60 36.03 2.21 -34.08
N ALA A 61 36.13 2.86 -35.25
CA ALA A 61 35.61 4.20 -35.54
C ALA A 61 34.14 4.18 -36.01
N PRO A 62 33.40 5.31 -35.98
CA PRO A 62 31.95 5.33 -36.27
C PRO A 62 31.62 5.30 -37.78
N VAL A 63 30.41 4.85 -38.11
CA VAL A 63 29.87 4.69 -39.48
C VAL A 63 28.58 5.53 -39.65
N PRO A 64 28.29 6.14 -40.82
CA PRO A 64 27.25 7.19 -40.95
C PRO A 64 25.81 6.69 -41.07
N ALA A 65 24.85 7.61 -40.88
CA ALA A 65 23.41 7.37 -41.03
C ALA A 65 22.89 7.56 -42.48
N PRO A 66 21.85 6.81 -42.90
CA PRO A 66 21.20 6.97 -44.22
C PRO A 66 20.15 8.10 -44.27
N PRO A 67 19.81 8.63 -45.46
CA PRO A 67 18.95 9.80 -45.65
C PRO A 67 17.43 9.50 -45.65
N PRO A 68 16.58 10.53 -45.45
CA PRO A 68 15.11 10.39 -45.50
C PRO A 68 14.58 10.23 -46.93
N GLN A 69 13.43 9.57 -47.08
CA GLN A 69 12.67 9.49 -48.34
C GLN A 69 11.17 9.78 -48.13
N THR A 70 10.51 10.26 -49.18
CA THR A 70 9.20 10.91 -49.15
C THR A 70 8.03 10.00 -49.48
N HIS A 71 6.82 10.43 -49.10
CA HIS A 71 5.57 9.70 -49.34
C HIS A 71 5.16 9.68 -50.81
N THR A 72 4.71 8.53 -51.31
CA THR A 72 3.83 8.41 -52.48
C THR A 72 2.66 7.49 -52.13
N ASN A 73 1.44 7.94 -52.44
CA ASN A 73 0.22 7.16 -52.21
C ASN A 73 -0.13 6.37 -53.47
N VAL A 74 -0.33 5.05 -53.34
CA VAL A 74 -1.05 4.24 -54.34
C VAL A 74 -2.12 3.42 -53.61
N THR A 75 -3.36 3.57 -54.06
CA THR A 75 -4.55 2.97 -53.44
C THR A 75 -4.70 1.50 -53.85
N ASN A 76 -5.05 0.62 -52.90
CA ASN A 76 -5.99 -0.48 -53.17
C ASN A 76 -6.57 -1.11 -51.89
N GLU A 77 -7.90 -1.02 -51.78
CA GLU A 77 -8.88 -2.00 -51.28
C GLU A 77 -8.64 -2.86 -50.01
N LYS A 78 -9.68 -2.85 -49.15
CA LYS A 78 -10.12 -3.94 -48.25
C LYS A 78 -9.21 -4.40 -47.10
N TYR A 79 -9.24 -3.63 -46.01
CA TYR A 79 -9.53 -4.20 -44.67
C TYR A 79 -10.54 -3.30 -43.93
N GLN A 80 -11.76 -3.79 -43.70
CA GLN A 80 -12.77 -3.06 -42.93
C GLN A 80 -12.55 -3.25 -41.42
N LYS A 81 -12.32 -2.15 -40.71
CA LYS A 81 -12.13 -2.12 -39.26
C LYS A 81 -13.49 -2.15 -38.55
N ALA A 82 -13.99 -3.35 -38.24
CA ALA A 82 -15.31 -3.55 -37.64
C ALA A 82 -15.45 -2.89 -36.24
N THR A 83 -16.16 -1.77 -36.16
CA THR A 83 -16.57 -1.15 -34.89
C THR A 83 -17.82 -1.83 -34.35
N LEU A 84 -17.71 -2.47 -33.18
CA LEU A 84 -18.82 -3.13 -32.47
C LEU A 84 -19.79 -2.11 -31.84
N ASN A 85 -20.54 -1.41 -32.68
CA ASN A 85 -21.61 -0.51 -32.28
C ASN A 85 -22.94 -1.27 -32.12
N GLU A 86 -23.05 -2.16 -31.13
CA GLU A 86 -24.28 -2.34 -30.33
C GLU A 86 -24.09 -3.35 -29.17
N SER A 87 -24.76 -3.08 -28.04
CA SER A 87 -24.81 -4.02 -26.90
C SER A 87 -26.00 -4.96 -27.05
N THR A 88 -25.75 -6.23 -27.34
CA THR A 88 -26.78 -7.28 -27.41
C THR A 88 -27.37 -7.68 -26.05
N ALA A 89 -26.85 -7.15 -24.94
CA ALA A 89 -27.43 -7.30 -23.61
C ALA A 89 -28.46 -6.18 -23.34
N LYS A 90 -29.75 -6.52 -23.29
CA LYS A 90 -30.82 -5.63 -22.80
C LYS A 90 -30.68 -5.45 -21.28
N PRO A 91 -30.58 -4.22 -20.74
CA PRO A 91 -30.56 -4.00 -19.29
C PRO A 91 -31.89 -4.44 -18.65
N ILE A 92 -31.81 -5.31 -17.65
CA ILE A 92 -32.98 -5.67 -16.82
C ILE A 92 -33.24 -4.49 -15.87
N PRO A 93 -34.40 -3.81 -15.94
CA PRO A 93 -34.68 -2.70 -15.03
C PRO A 93 -34.85 -3.25 -13.59
N PRO A 94 -34.35 -2.54 -12.56
CA PRO A 94 -34.50 -2.99 -11.19
C PRO A 94 -35.98 -3.02 -10.80
N LYS A 95 -36.45 -4.14 -10.23
CA LYS A 95 -37.83 -4.30 -9.76
C LYS A 95 -38.16 -3.18 -8.76
N ARG A 96 -39.07 -2.29 -9.15
CA ARG A 96 -39.54 -1.16 -8.35
C ARG A 96 -40.52 -1.64 -7.26
N ASN A 97 -39.98 -2.21 -6.18
CA ASN A 97 -40.78 -2.58 -5.03
C ASN A 97 -41.38 -1.32 -4.39
N ASN A 98 -42.68 -1.08 -4.63
CA ASN A 98 -43.47 -0.03 -3.99
C ASN A 98 -43.77 -0.38 -2.52
N ASN A 99 -42.73 -0.51 -1.70
CA ASN A 99 -42.89 -0.58 -0.25
C ASN A 99 -43.21 0.83 0.25
N SER A 100 -44.39 0.97 0.86
CA SER A 100 -44.89 2.20 1.49
C SER A 100 -43.84 2.89 2.36
N VAL A 101 -43.77 4.22 2.29
CA VAL A 101 -42.88 5.03 3.14
C VAL A 101 -43.30 4.89 4.61
N LYS A 102 -42.74 3.90 5.31
CA LYS A 102 -42.63 3.97 6.77
C LYS A 102 -41.67 5.14 7.08
N PRO A 103 -42.02 6.05 8.00
CA PRO A 103 -41.16 7.17 8.32
C PRO A 103 -39.80 6.66 8.79
N SER A 104 -38.75 7.04 8.07
CA SER A 104 -37.38 6.78 8.50
C SER A 104 -37.18 7.46 9.85
N THR A 105 -37.14 6.67 10.92
CA THR A 105 -36.64 7.14 12.22
C THR A 105 -35.25 7.67 11.97
N LYS A 106 -35.11 8.99 11.99
CA LYS A 106 -33.81 9.67 11.86
C LYS A 106 -32.90 9.06 12.92
N ARG A 107 -31.95 8.20 12.51
CA ARG A 107 -30.79 7.91 13.36
C ARG A 107 -30.13 9.27 13.57
N THR A 108 -30.33 9.82 14.75
CA THR A 108 -29.60 11.00 15.20
C THR A 108 -28.13 10.68 15.00
N GLN A 109 -27.49 11.42 14.10
CA GLN A 109 -26.05 11.32 13.97
C GLN A 109 -25.50 11.91 15.27
N THR A 110 -25.11 11.03 16.19
CA THR A 110 -24.42 11.39 17.43
C THR A 110 -23.00 11.77 17.06
N SER A 111 -22.86 12.87 16.31
CA SER A 111 -21.58 13.51 16.02
C SER A 111 -20.89 13.74 17.35
N GLY A 112 -19.62 13.36 17.44
CA GLY A 112 -18.81 13.75 18.58
C GLY A 112 -18.71 15.28 18.71
N PRO A 113 -18.11 15.79 19.79
CA PRO A 113 -17.58 17.14 19.81
C PRO A 113 -16.73 17.41 18.55
N SER A 114 -16.60 18.67 18.10
CA SER A 114 -15.78 19.00 16.92
C SER A 114 -14.31 18.54 17.06
N ASP A 115 -13.85 18.58 18.30
CA ASP A 115 -12.47 18.38 18.75
C ASP A 115 -12.32 17.03 19.47
N ILE A 116 -11.09 16.66 19.83
CA ILE A 116 -10.83 15.54 20.76
C ILE A 116 -10.91 16.09 22.18
N LEU A 117 -11.72 15.49 23.05
CA LEU A 117 -11.72 15.85 24.47
C LEU A 117 -10.70 14.96 25.20
N VAL A 118 -9.78 15.60 25.92
CA VAL A 118 -8.65 14.96 26.61
C VAL A 118 -8.88 15.02 28.10
N SER A 119 -8.73 13.91 28.82
CA SER A 119 -8.82 13.92 30.28
C SER A 119 -7.63 14.65 30.88
N ARG A 120 -7.84 15.44 31.93
CA ARG A 120 -6.73 16.05 32.69
C ARG A 120 -5.75 15.04 33.30
N SER A 121 -6.06 13.74 33.37
CA SER A 121 -5.06 12.72 33.70
C SER A 121 -3.98 12.51 32.63
N GLN A 122 -4.10 13.17 31.47
CA GLN A 122 -3.09 13.21 30.40
C GLN A 122 -2.39 14.58 30.28
N GLU A 123 -2.61 15.49 31.24
CA GLU A 123 -1.90 16.77 31.33
C GLU A 123 -0.40 16.49 31.53
N GLY A 124 0.44 16.92 30.57
CA GLY A 124 1.88 16.61 30.53
C GLY A 124 2.30 15.34 29.77
N ASN A 125 1.38 14.59 29.16
CA ASN A 125 1.75 13.45 28.29
C ASN A 125 2.45 13.95 27.01
N PRO A 126 3.67 13.50 26.66
CA PRO A 126 4.39 13.93 25.46
C PRO A 126 3.65 13.63 24.14
N LEU A 127 2.67 12.71 24.13
CA LEU A 127 1.75 12.51 23.00
C LEU A 127 1.08 13.83 22.56
N LEU A 128 0.67 14.68 23.50
CA LEU A 128 0.02 15.96 23.22
C LEU A 128 0.98 16.98 22.57
N SER A 129 2.28 16.85 22.84
CA SER A 129 3.33 17.70 22.28
C SER A 129 3.74 17.31 20.85
N THR A 130 3.29 16.17 20.33
CA THR A 130 3.61 15.74 18.96
C THR A 130 3.02 16.69 17.90
N PRO A 131 3.69 16.91 16.75
CA PRO A 131 3.17 17.79 15.70
C PRO A 131 1.76 17.40 15.20
N ILE A 132 1.46 16.10 15.19
CA ILE A 132 0.16 15.57 14.75
C ILE A 132 -0.97 15.94 15.72
N MET A 133 -0.72 15.89 17.04
CA MET A 133 -1.68 16.37 18.03
C MET A 133 -1.77 17.90 18.07
N GLN A 134 -0.67 18.62 17.85
CA GLN A 134 -0.74 20.09 17.74
C GLN A 134 -1.58 20.55 16.53
N ALA A 135 -1.52 19.82 15.41
CA ALA A 135 -2.31 20.09 14.21
C ALA A 135 -3.78 19.61 14.30
N THR A 136 -4.15 18.84 15.32
CA THR A 136 -5.49 18.28 15.48
C THR A 136 -6.23 19.00 16.61
N PRO A 137 -7.44 19.58 16.41
CA PRO A 137 -8.16 20.25 17.48
C PRO A 137 -8.44 19.34 18.68
N TRP A 138 -7.98 19.74 19.87
CA TRP A 138 -8.24 19.07 21.14
C TRP A 138 -8.38 20.06 22.30
N SER A 139 -9.09 19.66 23.36
CA SER A 139 -9.26 20.47 24.57
C SER A 139 -9.39 19.60 25.83
N PHE A 140 -9.08 20.16 27.01
CA PHE A 140 -9.13 19.42 28.28
C PHE A 140 -10.52 19.44 28.91
N ASP A 141 -11.00 18.26 29.33
CA ASP A 141 -12.22 18.08 30.12
C ASP A 141 -11.89 17.32 31.43
N LYS A 142 -12.54 17.72 32.52
CA LYS A 142 -12.42 17.12 33.86
C LYS A 142 -13.44 16.01 34.13
N SER A 143 -14.51 15.93 33.33
CA SER A 143 -15.61 14.97 33.51
C SER A 143 -15.34 13.60 32.88
N LEU A 144 -14.32 13.50 32.02
CA LEU A 144 -14.01 12.30 31.26
C LEU A 144 -13.45 11.16 32.11
N LEU A 145 -14.05 9.98 31.93
CA LEU A 145 -13.57 8.71 32.50
C LEU A 145 -12.55 7.99 31.58
N SER A 146 -12.56 8.30 30.28
CA SER A 146 -11.57 7.86 29.28
C SER A 146 -10.44 8.88 29.14
N ASP A 147 -9.27 8.46 28.67
CA ASP A 147 -8.11 9.35 28.49
C ASP A 147 -8.24 10.26 27.27
N TYR A 148 -8.72 9.71 26.16
CA TYR A 148 -9.08 10.47 24.95
C TYR A 148 -10.48 10.08 24.50
N TYR A 149 -11.33 11.08 24.28
CA TYR A 149 -12.73 10.92 23.91
C TYR A 149 -13.00 11.58 22.56
N ILE A 150 -13.48 10.78 21.60
CA ILE A 150 -13.67 11.19 20.21
C ILE A 150 -15.16 11.38 19.90
N ASN A 151 -15.98 10.39 20.25
CA ASN A 151 -17.44 10.42 20.15
C ASN A 151 -18.06 9.43 21.18
N PRO A 152 -19.38 9.41 21.41
CA PRO A 152 -20.00 8.55 22.42
C PRO A 152 -19.75 7.04 22.22
N LYS A 153 -19.47 6.62 20.99
CA LYS A 153 -19.22 5.23 20.58
C LYS A 153 -17.73 4.87 20.45
N PHE A 154 -16.80 5.78 20.74
CA PHE A 154 -15.37 5.54 20.56
C PHE A 154 -14.56 6.21 21.69
N GLN A 155 -14.08 5.38 22.61
CA GLN A 155 -13.44 5.78 23.86
C GLN A 155 -12.04 5.14 23.97
N ILE A 156 -11.01 5.93 24.26
CA ILE A 156 -9.63 5.46 24.34
C ILE A 156 -9.13 5.55 25.79
N ILE A 157 -8.56 4.45 26.28
CA ILE A 157 -7.71 4.40 27.47
C ILE A 157 -6.26 4.42 26.98
N PHE A 158 -5.39 5.21 27.62
CA PHE A 158 -3.98 5.30 27.26
C PHE A 158 -3.07 4.65 28.33
N LEU A 159 -2.02 3.98 27.87
CA LEU A 159 -1.05 3.29 28.72
C LEU A 159 0.34 3.26 28.04
N THR A 160 1.41 3.23 28.83
CA THR A 160 2.74 2.81 28.34
C THR A 160 3.17 1.55 29.08
N LEU A 161 3.95 0.67 28.43
CA LEU A 161 4.41 -0.57 29.05
C LEU A 161 5.36 -0.32 30.22
N LYS A 162 6.18 0.72 30.15
CA LYS A 162 7.04 1.18 31.26
C LYS A 162 6.20 1.57 32.46
N TYR A 163 5.12 2.33 32.26
CA TYR A 163 4.20 2.67 33.36
C TYR A 163 3.44 1.44 33.88
N HIS A 164 2.95 0.57 32.99
CA HIS A 164 2.27 -0.67 33.38
C HIS A 164 3.17 -1.63 34.17
N LYS A 165 4.48 -1.67 33.88
CA LYS A 165 5.49 -2.46 34.61
C LYS A 165 5.70 -1.97 36.04
N LEU A 166 5.49 -0.68 36.31
CA LEU A 166 5.52 -0.10 37.67
C LEU A 166 4.15 -0.19 38.38
N HIS A 167 3.06 -0.01 37.62
CA HIS A 167 1.69 0.10 38.14
C HIS A 167 0.71 -0.85 37.40
N PRO A 168 0.81 -2.17 37.62
CA PRO A 168 -0.07 -3.15 36.98
C PRO A 168 -1.56 -2.96 37.37
N GLU A 169 -1.83 -2.46 38.57
CA GLU A 169 -3.17 -2.16 39.08
C GLU A 169 -3.85 -0.97 38.40
N HIS A 170 -3.09 -0.07 37.75
CA HIS A 170 -3.62 1.15 37.16
C HIS A 170 -4.68 0.85 36.09
N ILE A 171 -4.41 -0.08 35.17
CA ILE A 171 -5.32 -0.36 34.06
C ILE A 171 -6.66 -0.95 34.53
N TRP A 172 -6.63 -1.84 35.54
CA TRP A 172 -7.85 -2.34 36.19
C TRP A 172 -8.67 -1.20 36.81
N ASN A 173 -8.01 -0.28 37.52
CA ASN A 173 -8.66 0.86 38.17
C ASN A 173 -9.19 1.90 37.16
N ARG A 174 -8.52 2.12 36.02
CA ARG A 174 -9.04 2.95 34.91
C ARG A 174 -10.28 2.30 34.27
N TRP A 175 -10.20 1.02 33.92
CA TRP A 175 -11.32 0.29 33.31
C TRP A 175 -12.55 0.26 34.23
N LYS A 176 -12.37 -0.07 35.52
CA LYS A 176 -13.46 -0.08 36.51
C LYS A 176 -14.13 1.29 36.65
N LYS A 177 -13.38 2.39 36.57
CA LYS A 177 -13.95 3.75 36.56
C LYS A 177 -14.75 4.02 35.28
N LEU A 178 -14.22 3.69 34.11
CA LEU A 178 -14.92 3.83 32.82
C LEU A 178 -16.24 3.04 32.78
N ASN A 179 -16.24 1.81 33.33
CA ASN A 179 -17.42 0.97 33.45
C ASN A 179 -18.34 1.32 34.63
N GLN A 180 -18.20 2.52 35.24
CA GLN A 180 -19.03 3.00 36.38
C GLN A 180 -19.08 2.00 37.56
N GLY A 181 -17.98 1.29 37.80
CA GLY A 181 -17.87 0.30 38.87
C GLY A 181 -18.32 -1.11 38.51
N SER A 182 -19.04 -1.33 37.40
CA SER A 182 -19.39 -2.69 36.98
C SER A 182 -18.14 -3.49 36.63
N SER A 183 -18.09 -4.72 37.14
CA SER A 183 -17.00 -5.67 36.88
C SER A 183 -17.38 -6.68 35.77
N THR A 184 -18.45 -6.42 35.02
CA THR A 184 -18.89 -7.23 33.87
C THR A 184 -19.18 -6.34 32.66
N VAL A 185 -18.85 -6.81 31.46
CA VAL A 185 -19.09 -6.09 30.19
C VAL A 185 -20.59 -5.96 29.90
N HIS A 186 -21.33 -7.05 30.13
CA HIS A 186 -22.73 -7.22 29.73
C HIS A 186 -23.76 -6.29 30.42
N THR A 187 -23.35 -5.44 31.37
CA THR A 187 -24.29 -4.57 32.11
C THR A 187 -24.74 -3.31 31.35
N ARG A 188 -24.22 -3.06 30.14
CA ARG A 188 -24.61 -1.90 29.33
C ARG A 188 -24.94 -2.28 27.90
N GLY A 189 -26.08 -1.78 27.43
CA GLY A 189 -26.39 -1.65 26.00
C GLY A 189 -25.78 -0.40 25.37
N ASP A 190 -24.54 -0.02 25.74
CA ASP A 190 -23.82 1.02 25.02
C ASP A 190 -22.94 0.40 23.92
N ASP A 191 -23.31 0.66 22.65
CA ASP A 191 -22.55 0.31 21.43
C ASP A 191 -21.21 1.09 21.35
N ALA A 192 -20.42 1.08 22.42
CA ALA A 192 -19.21 1.88 22.58
C ALA A 192 -17.97 1.00 22.42
N LEU A 193 -17.27 1.18 21.30
CA LEU A 193 -15.96 0.60 21.07
C LEU A 193 -14.95 1.26 22.04
N ARG A 194 -14.36 0.42 22.88
CA ARG A 194 -13.36 0.80 23.88
C ARG A 194 -12.00 0.31 23.42
N VAL A 195 -11.06 1.24 23.25
CA VAL A 195 -9.71 0.97 22.76
C VAL A 195 -8.72 1.15 23.91
N LEU A 196 -7.85 0.17 24.12
CA LEU A 196 -6.66 0.32 24.95
C LEU A 196 -5.47 0.59 24.02
N LEU A 197 -5.03 1.85 23.98
CA LEU A 197 -3.87 2.30 23.22
C LEU A 197 -2.62 2.21 24.10
N VAL A 198 -1.68 1.35 23.70
CA VAL A 198 -0.47 1.03 24.46
C VAL A 198 0.78 1.45 23.71
N VAL A 199 1.59 2.33 24.31
CA VAL A 199 2.94 2.64 23.83
C VAL A 199 3.92 1.58 24.33
N VAL A 200 4.69 0.98 23.41
CA VAL A 200 5.69 -0.06 23.65
C VAL A 200 7.05 0.59 23.90
N ASP A 201 7.25 1.07 25.13
CA ASP A 201 8.45 1.81 25.58
C ASP A 201 9.40 0.96 26.46
N VAL A 202 9.42 -0.37 26.25
CA VAL A 202 10.32 -1.34 26.92
C VAL A 202 10.69 -2.50 26.00
N ASP A 203 11.92 -3.01 26.11
CA ASP A 203 12.42 -4.13 25.28
C ASP A 203 11.76 -5.46 25.64
N SER A 204 11.60 -5.74 26.94
CA SER A 204 10.96 -6.97 27.46
C SER A 204 9.43 -6.89 27.43
N HIS A 205 8.84 -6.56 26.28
CA HIS A 205 7.41 -6.28 26.14
C HIS A 205 6.50 -7.53 26.12
N GLN A 206 7.04 -8.71 25.76
CA GLN A 206 6.25 -9.91 25.45
C GLN A 206 5.28 -10.34 26.57
N ASP A 207 5.75 -10.52 27.80
CA ASP A 207 4.90 -10.95 28.93
C ASP A 207 3.88 -9.89 29.35
N LEU A 208 4.22 -8.61 29.20
CA LEU A 208 3.30 -7.51 29.50
C LEU A 208 2.17 -7.47 28.48
N LEU A 209 2.50 -7.58 27.17
CA LEU A 209 1.52 -7.65 26.10
C LEU A 209 0.65 -8.92 26.18
N ARG A 210 1.21 -10.06 26.62
CA ARG A 210 0.44 -11.29 26.85
C ARG A 210 -0.60 -11.11 27.95
N LYS A 211 -0.24 -10.46 29.07
CA LYS A 211 -1.14 -10.16 30.19
C LYS A 211 -2.19 -9.10 29.82
N LEU A 212 -1.79 -8.06 29.09
CA LEU A 212 -2.71 -7.03 28.59
C LEU A 212 -3.68 -7.58 27.53
N SER A 213 -3.27 -8.52 26.69
CA SER A 213 -4.16 -9.20 25.74
C SER A 213 -5.23 -10.03 26.45
N ASP A 214 -4.85 -10.81 27.46
CA ASP A 214 -5.77 -11.59 28.31
C ASP A 214 -6.77 -10.68 29.05
N PHE A 215 -6.29 -9.55 29.59
CA PHE A 215 -7.14 -8.51 30.16
C PHE A 215 -8.12 -7.94 29.11
N CYS A 216 -7.65 -7.52 27.94
CA CYS A 216 -8.48 -6.96 26.89
C CYS A 216 -9.61 -7.92 26.43
N ILE A 217 -9.30 -9.22 26.29
CA ILE A 217 -10.28 -10.25 25.94
C ILE A 217 -11.35 -10.40 27.04
N LYS A 218 -10.95 -10.39 28.33
CA LYS A 218 -11.88 -10.50 29.48
C LYS A 218 -12.78 -9.29 29.67
N HIS A 219 -12.40 -8.14 29.13
CA HIS A 219 -13.02 -6.84 29.41
C HIS A 219 -13.59 -6.13 28.16
N ASP A 220 -13.67 -6.84 27.03
CA ASP A 220 -14.15 -6.35 25.72
C ASP A 220 -13.50 -5.03 25.29
N LEU A 221 -12.16 -5.05 25.24
CA LEU A 221 -11.32 -3.93 24.82
C LEU A 221 -10.54 -4.31 23.56
N SER A 222 -10.52 -3.42 22.57
CA SER A 222 -9.62 -3.53 21.43
C SER A 222 -8.22 -3.04 21.82
N LEU A 223 -7.25 -3.95 21.87
CA LEU A 223 -5.84 -3.60 22.08
C LEU A 223 -5.24 -3.02 20.80
N VAL A 224 -4.66 -1.82 20.89
CA VAL A 224 -3.88 -1.18 19.82
C VAL A 224 -2.50 -0.86 20.35
N LEU A 225 -1.45 -1.25 19.62
CA LEU A 225 -0.07 -1.02 19.99
C LEU A 225 0.53 0.10 19.14
N ALA A 226 1.42 0.88 19.74
CA ALA A 226 2.24 1.89 19.07
C ALA A 226 3.68 1.80 19.59
N TRP A 227 4.67 1.92 18.71
CA TRP A 227 6.10 1.89 19.03
C TRP A 227 6.67 3.28 19.31
N SER A 228 5.89 4.35 19.06
CA SER A 228 6.24 5.71 19.47
C SER A 228 5.01 6.53 19.90
N TYR A 229 5.26 7.64 20.61
CA TYR A 229 4.22 8.62 20.93
C TYR A 229 3.64 9.31 19.69
N GLU A 230 4.42 9.42 18.60
CA GLU A 230 3.97 9.98 17.32
C GLU A 230 3.04 9.04 16.57
N GLU A 231 3.31 7.73 16.62
CA GLU A 231 2.43 6.70 16.06
C GLU A 231 1.11 6.64 16.84
N ALA A 232 1.18 6.69 18.18
CA ALA A 232 0.00 6.78 19.05
C ALA A 232 -0.82 8.05 18.77
N ALA A 233 -0.18 9.21 18.60
CA ALA A 233 -0.82 10.45 18.18
C ALA A 233 -1.52 10.32 16.81
N ASN A 234 -0.84 9.71 15.84
CA ASN A 234 -1.40 9.46 14.50
C ASN A 234 -2.66 8.59 14.56
N TYR A 235 -2.68 7.54 15.40
CA TYR A 235 -3.89 6.72 15.58
C TYR A 235 -5.07 7.51 16.16
N ILE A 236 -4.84 8.38 17.15
CA ILE A 236 -5.91 9.21 17.74
C ILE A 236 -6.43 10.22 16.70
N ALA A 237 -5.53 10.91 15.99
CA ALA A 237 -5.89 11.87 14.95
C ALA A 237 -6.64 11.21 13.76
N LEU A 238 -6.19 10.04 13.31
CA LEU A 238 -6.86 9.24 12.27
C LEU A 238 -8.27 8.82 12.70
N CYS A 239 -8.44 8.36 13.96
CA CYS A 239 -9.77 8.05 14.49
C CYS A 239 -10.70 9.28 14.46
N LYS A 240 -10.17 10.48 14.75
CA LYS A 240 -10.95 11.74 14.66
C LYS A 240 -11.28 12.14 13.21
N GLN A 241 -10.44 11.79 12.24
CA GLN A 241 -10.74 11.99 10.81
C GLN A 241 -11.80 11.00 10.29
N LEU A 242 -11.78 9.75 10.77
CA LEU A 242 -12.75 8.72 10.39
C LEU A 242 -14.16 8.99 10.96
N ASP A 243 -14.25 9.55 12.16
CA ASP A 243 -15.49 10.07 12.79
C ASP A 243 -16.28 11.00 11.84
N LYS A 244 -15.56 11.87 11.11
CA LYS A 244 -16.13 12.82 10.14
C LYS A 244 -16.56 12.17 8.80
N ALA A 245 -16.22 10.91 8.55
CA ALA A 245 -16.44 10.26 7.25
C ALA A 245 -16.67 8.72 7.32
N PRO A 246 -17.65 8.21 8.10
CA PRO A 246 -17.85 6.77 8.33
C PRO A 246 -18.11 5.95 7.05
N LEU A 247 -18.60 6.59 5.98
CA LEU A 247 -18.78 5.95 4.66
C LEU A 247 -17.45 5.52 4.00
N LYS A 248 -16.31 6.15 4.34
CA LYS A 248 -14.99 5.75 3.84
C LYS A 248 -14.56 4.40 4.41
N GLY A 249 -14.65 4.22 5.73
CA GLY A 249 -14.33 2.95 6.39
C GLY A 249 -15.18 1.79 5.87
N ARG A 250 -16.49 2.03 5.67
CA ARG A 250 -17.40 1.03 5.09
C ARG A 250 -16.98 0.58 3.68
N LYS A 251 -16.56 1.51 2.81
CA LYS A 251 -16.09 1.17 1.44
C LYS A 251 -14.81 0.32 1.42
N ILE A 252 -13.98 0.37 2.46
CA ILE A 252 -12.79 -0.49 2.58
C ILE A 252 -13.23 -1.93 2.88
N ILE A 253 -14.19 -2.11 3.80
CA ILE A 253 -14.68 -3.43 4.23
C ILE A 253 -15.53 -4.13 3.15
N GLU A 254 -16.31 -3.38 2.37
CA GLU A 254 -17.14 -3.94 1.28
C GLU A 254 -16.32 -4.51 0.10
N GLY A 255 -14.99 -4.27 0.11
CA GLY A 255 -14.01 -4.80 -0.83
C GLY A 255 -14.07 -4.16 -2.22
N THR A 256 -12.92 -4.07 -2.88
CA THR A 256 -12.85 -3.67 -4.29
C THR A 256 -13.44 -4.78 -5.16
N LYS A 257 -14.76 -4.68 -5.39
CA LYS A 257 -15.42 -5.25 -6.57
C LYS A 257 -14.73 -4.68 -7.79
N GLY A 258 -14.53 -5.50 -8.83
CA GLY A 258 -14.01 -4.99 -10.10
C GLY A 258 -14.95 -3.91 -10.61
N SER A 259 -14.43 -2.70 -10.83
CA SER A 259 -15.17 -1.57 -11.41
C SER A 259 -15.71 -1.90 -12.80
N ASP A 260 -15.07 -2.86 -13.48
CA ASP A 260 -15.24 -3.17 -14.88
C ASP A 260 -15.35 -4.69 -15.07
N TYR A 261 -15.92 -5.08 -16.20
CA TYR A 261 -15.94 -6.47 -16.64
C TYR A 261 -14.51 -7.04 -16.74
N ASN A 262 -13.59 -6.33 -17.39
CA ASN A 262 -12.21 -6.79 -17.59
C ASN A 262 -11.43 -6.96 -16.27
N SER A 263 -11.59 -6.04 -15.31
CA SER A 263 -10.94 -6.16 -13.99
C SER A 263 -11.53 -7.32 -13.16
N SER A 264 -12.82 -7.62 -13.34
CA SER A 264 -13.48 -8.78 -12.73
C SER A 264 -13.02 -10.11 -13.37
N VAL A 265 -12.92 -10.19 -14.69
CA VAL A 265 -12.44 -11.39 -15.40
C VAL A 265 -10.97 -11.66 -15.09
N VAL A 266 -10.10 -10.65 -15.11
CA VAL A 266 -8.70 -10.77 -14.67
C VAL A 266 -8.64 -11.37 -13.26
N LYS A 267 -9.36 -10.79 -12.29
CA LYS A 267 -9.36 -11.26 -10.89
C LYS A 267 -9.80 -12.72 -10.76
N ALA A 268 -10.78 -13.17 -11.54
CA ALA A 268 -11.25 -14.56 -11.53
C ALA A 268 -10.21 -15.51 -12.15
N PHE A 269 -9.71 -15.21 -13.35
CA PHE A 269 -8.81 -16.11 -14.07
C PHE A 269 -7.39 -16.14 -13.47
N THR A 270 -6.91 -15.08 -12.81
CA THR A 270 -5.65 -15.14 -12.04
C THR A 270 -5.74 -16.00 -10.77
N GLY A 271 -6.92 -16.52 -10.43
CA GLY A 271 -7.06 -17.59 -9.43
C GLY A 271 -6.66 -18.97 -9.96
N ILE A 272 -6.54 -19.14 -11.28
CA ILE A 272 -6.13 -20.40 -11.91
C ILE A 272 -4.61 -20.51 -11.85
N LYS A 273 -4.11 -21.68 -11.44
CA LYS A 273 -2.69 -21.96 -11.26
C LYS A 273 -1.90 -21.63 -12.55
N SER A 274 -0.84 -20.84 -12.41
CA SER A 274 0.04 -20.40 -13.51
C SER A 274 -0.59 -19.51 -14.59
N VAL A 275 -1.81 -19.00 -14.41
CA VAL A 275 -2.44 -18.03 -15.33
C VAL A 275 -2.19 -16.60 -14.83
N ASN A 276 -1.45 -15.81 -15.59
CA ASN A 276 -1.08 -14.44 -15.24
C ASN A 276 -2.03 -13.40 -15.87
N LYS A 277 -2.01 -12.17 -15.36
CA LYS A 277 -2.82 -11.05 -15.89
C LYS A 277 -2.67 -10.87 -17.41
N THR A 278 -1.45 -10.99 -17.94
CA THR A 278 -1.17 -10.91 -19.38
C THR A 278 -1.86 -12.02 -20.18
N ASP A 279 -1.89 -13.23 -19.63
CA ASP A 279 -2.56 -14.38 -20.26
C ASP A 279 -4.07 -14.12 -20.37
N VAL A 280 -4.68 -13.56 -19.31
CA VAL A 280 -6.11 -13.19 -19.34
C VAL A 280 -6.40 -12.05 -20.32
N SER A 281 -5.50 -11.07 -20.45
CA SER A 281 -5.61 -10.04 -21.49
C SER A 281 -5.55 -10.65 -22.90
N ASN A 282 -4.65 -11.60 -23.15
CA ASN A 282 -4.51 -12.27 -24.45
C ASN A 282 -5.71 -13.18 -24.74
N LEU A 283 -6.23 -13.91 -23.74
CA LEU A 283 -7.46 -14.69 -23.83
C LEU A 283 -8.68 -13.82 -24.16
N LEU A 284 -8.84 -12.68 -23.48
CA LEU A 284 -9.93 -11.73 -23.75
C LEU A 284 -9.81 -11.10 -25.15
N ALA A 285 -8.60 -10.78 -25.62
CA ALA A 285 -8.38 -10.21 -26.94
C ALA A 285 -8.78 -11.16 -28.08
N ASN A 286 -8.47 -12.45 -27.94
CA ASN A 286 -8.74 -13.46 -28.97
C ASN A 286 -10.17 -14.03 -28.86
N CYS A 287 -10.56 -14.52 -27.70
CA CYS A 287 -11.83 -15.22 -27.48
C CYS A 287 -13.02 -14.26 -27.23
N LYS A 288 -12.78 -12.98 -26.94
CA LYS A 288 -13.77 -11.88 -26.77
C LYS A 288 -14.76 -12.02 -25.60
N SER A 289 -15.02 -13.23 -25.09
CA SER A 289 -15.94 -13.48 -23.97
C SER A 289 -15.48 -14.63 -23.07
N VAL A 290 -15.88 -14.61 -21.80
CA VAL A 290 -15.59 -15.71 -20.84
C VAL A 290 -16.21 -17.03 -21.29
N LYS A 291 -17.43 -17.00 -21.88
CA LYS A 291 -18.08 -18.20 -22.44
C LYS A 291 -17.18 -18.88 -23.47
N GLU A 292 -16.61 -18.10 -24.37
CA GLU A 292 -15.74 -18.62 -25.44
C GLU A 292 -14.42 -19.14 -24.87
N ILE A 293 -13.81 -18.44 -23.92
CA ILE A 293 -12.59 -18.93 -23.23
C ILE A 293 -12.84 -20.31 -22.61
N VAL A 294 -13.96 -20.50 -21.91
CA VAL A 294 -14.33 -21.79 -21.29
C VAL A 294 -14.58 -22.87 -22.36
N LEU A 295 -15.34 -22.56 -23.40
CA LEU A 295 -15.65 -23.50 -24.48
C LEU A 295 -14.38 -23.98 -25.21
N GLN A 296 -13.52 -23.04 -25.59
CA GLN A 296 -12.23 -23.31 -26.25
C GLN A 296 -11.28 -24.08 -25.31
N SER A 297 -11.25 -23.77 -24.01
CA SER A 297 -10.44 -24.50 -23.02
C SER A 297 -10.85 -25.98 -22.87
N CYS A 298 -12.11 -26.32 -23.13
CA CYS A 298 -12.63 -27.67 -22.98
C CYS A 298 -12.45 -28.53 -24.24
N GLN A 299 -12.16 -27.93 -25.40
CA GLN A 299 -11.93 -28.66 -26.64
C GLN A 299 -10.66 -29.52 -26.56
N ASN A 300 -10.63 -30.61 -27.32
CA ASN A 300 -9.47 -31.51 -27.37
C ASN A 300 -8.39 -31.01 -28.34
N ASP A 301 -8.78 -30.17 -29.29
CA ASP A 301 -7.96 -29.68 -30.41
C ASP A 301 -7.04 -28.50 -29.99
N ASN A 302 -6.49 -28.57 -28.77
CA ASN A 302 -5.58 -27.59 -28.17
C ASN A 302 -4.12 -28.10 -28.09
N ASP A 303 -3.84 -29.32 -28.53
CA ASP A 303 -2.50 -29.66 -29.04
C ASP A 303 -2.34 -29.12 -30.48
N ASP A 304 -1.13 -29.20 -31.03
CA ASP A 304 -0.79 -28.82 -32.42
C ASP A 304 -1.07 -27.35 -32.82
N GLY A 305 -1.18 -26.44 -31.86
CA GLY A 305 -1.21 -24.99 -32.10
C GLY A 305 -2.55 -24.42 -32.54
N ILE A 306 -3.61 -25.24 -32.55
CA ILE A 306 -4.99 -24.84 -32.84
C ILE A 306 -5.66 -24.30 -31.55
N GLY A 307 -6.78 -23.60 -31.70
CA GLY A 307 -7.57 -23.10 -30.56
C GLY A 307 -6.79 -22.12 -29.67
N LEU A 308 -6.71 -22.43 -28.37
CA LEU A 308 -6.00 -21.56 -27.41
C LEU A 308 -4.48 -21.66 -27.51
N ALA A 309 -3.92 -22.73 -28.10
CA ALA A 309 -2.47 -22.88 -28.27
C ALA A 309 -1.88 -21.85 -29.25
N SER A 310 -2.70 -21.28 -30.14
CA SER A 310 -2.31 -20.16 -31.02
C SER A 310 -2.07 -18.84 -30.26
N ILE A 311 -2.42 -18.74 -28.97
CA ILE A 311 -2.35 -17.49 -28.21
C ILE A 311 -0.94 -17.27 -27.65
N PRO A 312 -0.25 -16.16 -28.01
CA PRO A 312 1.13 -15.94 -27.60
C PRO A 312 1.28 -15.86 -26.07
N GLY A 313 2.24 -16.63 -25.55
CA GLY A 313 2.52 -16.77 -24.11
C GLY A 313 1.69 -17.84 -23.39
N LEU A 314 0.71 -18.46 -24.04
CA LEU A 314 -0.21 -19.43 -23.43
C LEU A 314 0.24 -20.89 -23.66
N GLY A 315 1.40 -21.26 -23.10
CA GLY A 315 1.97 -22.60 -23.26
C GLY A 315 1.16 -23.73 -22.58
N ALA A 316 1.37 -24.97 -23.02
CA ALA A 316 0.60 -26.18 -22.68
C ALA A 316 0.19 -26.31 -21.20
N LYS A 317 1.10 -26.07 -20.24
CA LYS A 317 0.81 -26.15 -18.79
C LYS A 317 -0.26 -25.15 -18.30
N LYS A 318 -0.47 -24.04 -19.02
CA LYS A 318 -1.58 -23.09 -18.75
C LYS A 318 -2.89 -23.60 -19.35
N LEU A 319 -2.86 -24.14 -20.57
CA LEU A 319 -3.98 -24.83 -21.22
C LEU A 319 -4.48 -26.01 -20.37
N GLU A 320 -3.57 -26.85 -19.88
CA GLU A 320 -3.85 -27.97 -18.99
C GLU A 320 -4.59 -27.49 -17.73
N ASN A 321 -4.06 -26.49 -17.01
CA ASN A 321 -4.69 -25.93 -15.82
C ASN A 321 -6.06 -25.27 -16.12
N LEU A 322 -6.22 -24.60 -17.26
CA LEU A 322 -7.49 -24.00 -17.71
C LEU A 322 -8.53 -25.09 -18.00
N LYS A 323 -8.17 -26.08 -18.82
CA LYS A 323 -9.01 -27.24 -19.15
C LYS A 323 -9.41 -27.98 -17.89
N LYS A 324 -8.45 -28.24 -16.99
CA LYS A 324 -8.67 -28.91 -15.70
C LYS A 324 -9.72 -28.18 -14.86
N VAL A 325 -9.54 -26.87 -14.63
CA VAL A 325 -10.47 -26.06 -13.82
C VAL A 325 -11.89 -25.98 -14.41
N PHE A 326 -12.07 -26.12 -15.73
CA PHE A 326 -13.39 -26.08 -16.36
C PHE A 326 -14.03 -27.45 -16.65
N SER A 327 -13.27 -28.54 -16.62
CA SER A 327 -13.76 -29.89 -16.94
C SER A 327 -13.75 -30.87 -15.76
N GLU A 328 -13.01 -30.61 -14.68
CA GLU A 328 -13.09 -31.46 -13.48
C GLU A 328 -14.45 -31.31 -12.77
N PRO A 329 -15.10 -32.42 -12.38
CA PRO A 329 -16.31 -32.38 -11.60
C PRO A 329 -15.98 -31.97 -10.15
N PHE A 330 -16.90 -31.25 -9.50
CA PHE A 330 -16.77 -30.81 -8.11
C PHE A 330 -17.00 -31.97 -7.11
N ILE A 331 -16.15 -32.98 -7.15
CA ILE A 331 -16.20 -34.21 -6.35
C ILE A 331 -14.87 -34.35 -5.59
N SER A 332 -14.90 -34.29 -4.25
CA SER A 332 -13.68 -34.33 -3.42
C SER A 332 -13.00 -35.70 -3.39
N ASN A 333 -13.77 -36.77 -3.53
CA ASN A 333 -13.29 -38.15 -3.56
C ASN A 333 -13.64 -38.74 -4.93
N LYS A 334 -12.79 -38.49 -5.92
CA LYS A 334 -12.85 -39.20 -7.20
C LYS A 334 -11.59 -40.05 -7.31
N ASP A 335 -11.75 -41.35 -7.09
CA ASP A 335 -10.71 -42.31 -7.40
C ASP A 335 -10.47 -42.27 -8.92
N TYR A 336 -9.20 -42.15 -9.32
CA TYR A 336 -8.81 -42.16 -10.73
C TYR A 336 -8.48 -43.61 -11.10
N ASP A 337 -9.44 -44.29 -11.73
CA ASP A 337 -9.18 -45.55 -12.44
C ASP A 337 -7.97 -45.36 -13.37
N THR A 338 -7.02 -46.30 -13.29
CA THR A 338 -5.60 -46.10 -13.66
C THR A 338 -5.23 -46.71 -15.00
#